data_AF-A0A1W9USJ0-F1
#
_entry.id   AF-A0A1W9USJ0-F1
#
_cell.length_a   1.000
_cell.length_b   1.000
_cell.length_c   1.000
_cell.angle_alpha   90.00
_cell.angle_beta   90.00
_cell.angle_gamma   90.00
#
_symmetry.space_group_name_H-M   'P 1'
#
loop_
_entity.id
_entity.type
_entity.pdbx_description
1 polymer ?
#
loop_
_entity_poly.entity_id
_entity_poly.type
_entity_poly.pdbx_seq_one_letter_code
_entity_poly.pdbx_strand_id
1 'polypeptide(L)'
;MPIIVVGGLRSPEVIKQLLETSNIALFSLARPLLSEPNLPNHWQSSDRQRAKCVSCNGCLQYRPGGNVCILNLKKGTPATFVFYENWASAEHLQKHIETEHFTQCLETIEELTKDTIIQELTQIAS
;
A
#
# COMPACT_ATOMS: atom_id res chain seq x y z
N MET A 1 16.48 4.10 -16.48
CA MET A 1 15.90 4.78 -15.31
C MET A 1 14.43 4.41 -15.24
N PRO A 2 13.94 3.80 -14.14
CA PRO A 2 12.54 3.38 -14.03
C PRO A 2 11.61 4.60 -13.90
N ILE A 3 10.49 4.59 -14.63
CA ILE A 3 9.47 5.65 -14.56
C ILE A 3 8.35 5.18 -13.63
N ILE A 4 8.01 6.02 -12.65
CA ILE A 4 6.89 5.81 -11.73
C ILE A 4 5.79 6.81 -12.04
N VAL A 5 4.56 6.34 -12.25
CA VAL A 5 3.42 7.21 -12.58
C VAL A 5 2.41 7.32 -11.45
N VAL A 6 1.93 8.55 -11.23
CA VAL A 6 0.75 8.90 -10.44
C VAL A 6 -0.33 9.43 -11.37
N GLY A 7 -1.61 9.30 -11.01
CA GLY A 7 -2.67 9.83 -11.88
C GLY A 7 -4.10 9.45 -11.54
N GLY A 8 -4.41 9.13 -10.28
CA GLY A 8 -5.77 8.67 -9.93
C GLY A 8 -6.11 7.30 -10.51
N LEU A 9 -5.10 6.44 -10.62
CA LEU A 9 -5.20 5.05 -11.02
C LEU A 9 -6.10 4.29 -10.04
N ARG A 10 -7.13 3.62 -10.55
CA ARG A 10 -8.18 2.96 -9.75
C ARG A 10 -8.69 1.66 -10.35
N SER A 11 -8.34 1.34 -11.58
CA SER A 11 -8.75 0.08 -12.23
C SER A 11 -7.50 -0.73 -12.50
N PRO A 12 -7.46 -2.00 -12.06
CA PRO A 12 -6.34 -2.89 -12.34
C PRO A 12 -6.20 -3.15 -13.84
N GLU A 13 -7.30 -3.14 -14.61
CA GLU A 13 -7.28 -3.28 -16.07
C GLU A 13 -6.56 -2.11 -16.73
N VAL A 14 -6.86 -0.88 -16.32
CA VAL A 14 -6.20 0.32 -16.86
C VAL A 14 -4.71 0.31 -16.51
N ILE A 15 -4.37 -0.05 -15.27
CA ILE A 15 -2.98 -0.17 -14.83
C ILE A 15 -2.25 -1.25 -15.66
N LYS A 16 -2.89 -2.41 -15.86
CA LYS A 16 -2.34 -3.50 -16.67
C LYS A 16 -2.13 -3.08 -18.12
N GLN A 17 -3.11 -2.42 -18.74
CA GLN A 17 -2.97 -1.92 -20.10
C GLN A 17 -1.80 -0.94 -20.20
N LEU A 18 -1.68 0.01 -19.28
CA LEU A 18 -0.56 0.96 -19.27
C LEU A 18 0.79 0.27 -19.10
N LEU A 19 0.87 -0.77 -18.27
CA LEU A 19 2.08 -1.58 -18.12
C LEU A 19 2.47 -2.27 -19.44
N GLU A 20 1.50 -2.82 -20.16
CA GLU A 20 1.72 -3.54 -21.43
C GLU A 20 2.02 -2.61 -22.61
N THR A 21 1.52 -1.36 -22.59
CA THR A 21 1.60 -0.46 -23.75
C THR A 21 2.58 0.71 -23.57
N SER A 22 3.35 0.78 -22.49
CA SER A 22 4.25 1.89 -22.21
C SER A 22 5.53 1.45 -21.51
N ASN A 23 6.49 2.37 -21.36
CA ASN A 23 7.74 2.14 -20.61
C ASN A 23 7.60 2.45 -19.11
N ILE A 24 6.37 2.45 -18.56
CA ILE A 24 6.13 2.68 -17.13
C ILE A 24 6.56 1.42 -16.36
N ALA A 25 7.47 1.58 -15.42
CA ALA A 25 7.97 0.48 -14.61
C ALA A 25 7.13 0.25 -13.35
N LEU A 26 6.58 1.33 -12.78
CA LEU A 26 5.88 1.30 -11.50
C LEU A 26 4.70 2.28 -11.47
N PHE A 27 3.72 1.96 -10.63
CA PHE A 27 2.55 2.80 -10.38
C PHE A 27 2.46 3.15 -8.91
N SER A 28 2.22 4.43 -8.60
CA SER A 28 2.03 4.90 -7.24
C SER A 28 0.54 5.13 -6.95
N LEU A 29 0.06 4.51 -5.87
CA LEU A 29 -1.32 4.59 -5.39
C LEU A 29 -1.33 5.22 -4.00
N ALA A 30 -1.97 6.37 -3.84
CA ALA A 30 -2.16 7.01 -2.53
C ALA A 30 -3.61 6.88 -2.05
N ARG A 31 -4.51 7.68 -2.64
CA ARG A 31 -5.94 7.73 -2.25
C ARG A 31 -6.68 6.39 -2.37
N PRO A 32 -6.42 5.52 -3.37
CA PRO A 32 -7.01 4.17 -3.41
C PRO A 32 -6.64 3.32 -2.18
N LEU A 33 -5.37 3.35 -1.75
CA LEU A 33 -4.92 2.62 -0.57
C LEU A 33 -5.47 3.21 0.73
N LEU A 34 -5.70 4.53 0.79
CA LEU A 34 -6.38 5.14 1.94
C LEU A 34 -7.84 4.69 2.08
N SER A 35 -8.56 4.46 0.96
CA SER A 35 -9.92 3.91 1.00
C SER A 35 -9.94 2.40 1.22
N GLU A 36 -8.97 1.68 0.67
CA GLU A 36 -8.91 0.22 0.66
C GLU A 36 -7.46 -0.25 0.85
N PRO A 37 -7.00 -0.41 2.10
CA PRO A 37 -5.62 -0.81 2.36
C PRO A 37 -5.25 -2.17 1.75
N ASN A 38 -6.22 -3.10 1.69
CA ASN A 38 -6.04 -4.44 1.13
C ASN A 38 -6.31 -4.52 -0.40
N LEU A 39 -6.33 -3.37 -1.10
CA LEU A 39 -6.63 -3.29 -2.53
C LEU A 39 -5.71 -4.15 -3.42
N PRO A 40 -4.39 -4.27 -3.17
CA PRO A 40 -3.52 -5.13 -3.98
C PRO A 40 -3.96 -6.61 -3.96
N ASN A 41 -4.28 -7.14 -2.78
CA ASN A 41 -4.75 -8.52 -2.63
C ASN A 41 -6.14 -8.71 -3.26
N HIS A 42 -7.00 -7.70 -3.14
CA HIS A 42 -8.30 -7.69 -3.81
C HIS A 42 -8.12 -7.81 -5.33
N TRP A 43 -7.27 -6.99 -5.94
CA TRP A 43 -6.98 -7.06 -7.38
C TRP A 43 -6.24 -8.32 -7.84
N GLN A 44 -5.46 -8.93 -6.97
CA GLN A 44 -4.82 -10.22 -7.25
C GLN A 44 -5.82 -11.37 -7.27
N SER A 45 -6.93 -11.23 -6.54
CA SER A 45 -8.03 -12.21 -6.55
C SER A 45 -8.84 -12.16 -7.86
N SER A 46 -9.88 -12.98 -7.96
CA SER A 46 -10.82 -12.94 -9.09
C SER A 46 -11.65 -11.64 -9.15
N ASP A 47 -11.67 -10.86 -8.08
CA ASP A 47 -12.43 -9.61 -8.01
C ASP A 47 -11.59 -8.41 -8.44
N ARG A 48 -11.72 -8.03 -9.71
CA ARG A 48 -10.97 -6.92 -10.31
C ARG A 48 -11.72 -5.58 -10.31
N GLN A 49 -12.60 -5.35 -9.34
CA GLN A 49 -13.33 -4.11 -9.29
C GLN A 49 -12.43 -2.88 -9.13
N ARG A 50 -12.94 -1.76 -9.66
CA ARG A 50 -12.32 -0.45 -9.49
C ARG A 50 -12.30 -0.07 -8.00
N ALA A 51 -11.20 0.54 -7.55
CA ALA A 51 -11.07 1.06 -6.20
C ALA A 51 -12.17 2.07 -5.84
N LYS A 52 -12.68 1.99 -4.61
CA LYS A 52 -13.78 2.79 -4.03
C LYS A 52 -13.48 4.28 -3.95
N CYS A 53 -12.21 4.70 -4.00
CA CYS A 53 -11.86 6.12 -3.94
C CYS A 53 -12.49 6.92 -5.09
N VAL A 54 -13.34 7.90 -4.77
CA VAL A 54 -13.99 8.77 -5.78
C VAL A 54 -13.31 10.13 -5.99
N SER A 55 -12.08 10.34 -5.49
CA SER A 55 -11.39 11.64 -5.52
C SER A 55 -12.09 12.80 -4.78
N CYS A 56 -12.90 12.53 -3.75
CA CYS A 56 -13.65 13.60 -3.05
C CYS A 56 -12.80 14.65 -2.32
N ASN A 57 -11.47 14.46 -2.25
CA ASN A 57 -10.52 15.29 -1.48
C ASN A 57 -10.78 15.38 0.03
N GLY A 58 -11.73 14.62 0.59
CA GLY A 58 -12.01 14.61 2.03
C GLY A 58 -10.83 14.12 2.90
N CYS A 59 -9.89 13.38 2.32
CA CYS A 59 -8.64 12.99 2.98
C CYS A 59 -7.62 14.12 3.13
N LEU A 60 -7.77 15.24 2.40
CA LEU A 60 -6.91 16.42 2.50
C LEU A 60 -7.34 17.39 3.61
N GLN A 61 -8.50 17.16 4.22
CA GLN A 61 -8.95 17.95 5.35
C GLN A 61 -8.03 17.70 6.54
N TYR A 62 -7.58 18.77 7.20
CA TYR A 62 -6.74 18.69 8.38
C TYR A 62 -7.43 17.88 9.49
N ARG A 63 -6.71 16.90 10.02
CA ARG A 63 -7.12 16.11 11.18
C ARG A 63 -5.90 15.87 12.07
N PRO A 64 -6.04 15.93 13.42
CA PRO A 64 -4.93 15.67 14.34
C PRO A 64 -4.25 14.30 14.17
N GLY A 65 -4.95 13.31 13.61
CA GLY A 65 -4.43 11.95 13.35
C GLY A 65 -3.94 11.70 11.91
N GLY A 66 -3.75 12.75 11.10
CA GLY A 66 -3.26 12.63 9.73
C GLY A 66 -4.34 12.40 8.67
N ASN A 67 -3.90 11.98 7.47
CA ASN A 67 -4.78 11.81 6.31
C ASN A 67 -5.63 10.54 6.44
N VAL A 68 -6.93 10.69 6.60
CA VAL A 68 -7.88 9.57 6.70
C VAL A 68 -8.94 9.65 5.60
N CYS A 69 -9.28 8.51 5.00
CA CYS A 69 -10.34 8.46 4.00
C CYS A 69 -11.72 8.56 4.66
N ILE A 70 -12.62 9.37 4.08
CA ILE A 70 -13.98 9.55 4.61
C ILE A 70 -14.80 8.26 4.65
N LEU A 71 -14.48 7.30 3.78
CA LEU A 71 -15.14 5.99 3.73
C LEU A 71 -14.78 5.12 4.95
N ASN A 72 -13.67 5.45 5.61
CA ASN A 72 -13.11 4.72 6.75
C ASN A 72 -13.19 5.54 8.06
N LEU A 73 -13.90 6.67 8.07
CA LEU A 73 -14.18 7.46 9.27
C LEU A 73 -15.28 6.79 10.11
N LYS A 74 -15.01 5.64 10.71
CA LYS A 74 -15.88 5.08 11.74
C LYS A 74 -15.24 5.30 13.12
N LYS A 75 -16.03 5.78 14.07
CA LYS A 75 -15.54 5.95 15.45
C LYS A 75 -15.21 4.57 16.02
N GLY A 76 -13.98 4.35 16.46
CA GLY A 76 -13.52 3.06 17.00
C GLY A 76 -13.02 2.05 15.98
N THR A 77 -12.90 2.40 14.69
CA THR A 77 -12.14 1.53 13.75
C THR A 77 -10.64 1.76 13.90
N PRO A 78 -9.83 0.70 14.10
CA PRO A 78 -8.37 0.82 14.10
C PRO A 78 -7.88 1.41 12.78
N ALA A 79 -6.87 2.28 12.86
CA ALA A 79 -6.17 2.74 11.67
C ALA A 79 -5.31 1.61 11.09
N THR A 80 -5.17 1.55 9.77
CA THR A 80 -4.23 0.64 9.10
C THR A 80 -2.96 1.41 8.77
N PHE A 81 -1.83 0.96 9.32
CA PHE A 81 -0.50 1.45 8.99
C PHE A 81 0.15 0.49 8.01
N VAL A 82 0.73 1.01 6.92
CA VAL A 82 1.41 0.20 5.90
C VAL A 82 2.82 0.72 5.77
N PHE A 83 3.79 -0.16 6.02
CA PHE A 83 5.21 0.05 5.76
C PHE A 83 5.60 -0.83 4.58
N TYR A 84 6.41 -0.30 3.67
CA TYR A 84 6.99 -1.07 2.59
C TYR A 84 8.45 -0.66 2.41
N GLU A 85 9.29 -1.64 2.09
CA GLU A 85 10.72 -1.46 1.93
C GLU A 85 11.18 -2.23 0.69
N ASN A 86 12.19 -1.70 0.01
CA ASN A 86 12.81 -2.35 -1.13
C ASN A 86 14.21 -2.81 -0.73
N TRP A 87 14.53 -4.07 -1.01
CA TRP A 87 15.79 -4.70 -0.64
C TRP A 87 16.60 -5.10 -1.87
N ALA A 88 17.92 -4.96 -1.78
CA ALA A 88 18.83 -5.31 -2.89
C ALA A 88 18.88 -6.83 -3.15
N SER A 89 18.72 -7.65 -2.11
CA SER A 89 18.57 -9.10 -2.20
C SER A 89 17.84 -9.64 -0.97
N ALA A 90 17.34 -10.88 -1.05
CA ALA A 90 16.74 -11.57 0.09
C ALA A 90 17.72 -11.74 1.27
N GLU A 91 19.03 -11.84 1.01
CA GLU A 91 20.03 -11.93 2.09
C GLU A 91 20.16 -10.62 2.88
N HIS A 92 19.98 -9.48 2.21
CA HIS A 92 19.97 -8.18 2.91
C HIS A 92 18.74 -8.04 3.80
N LEU A 93 17.58 -8.49 3.33
CA LEU A 93 16.35 -8.56 4.14
C LEU A 93 16.56 -9.45 5.37
N GLN A 94 17.12 -10.66 5.19
CA GLN A 94 17.36 -11.59 6.29
C GLN A 94 18.26 -10.98 7.37
N LYS A 95 19.38 -10.36 6.95
CA LYS A 95 20.28 -9.66 7.88
C LYS A 95 19.60 -8.51 8.61
N HIS A 96 18.67 -7.80 7.96
CA HIS A 96 17.94 -6.70 8.59
C HIS A 96 16.94 -7.21 9.63
N ILE A 97 16.18 -8.28 9.33
CA ILE A 97 15.19 -8.86 10.24
C ILE A 97 15.85 -9.36 11.53
N GLU A 98 17.10 -9.80 11.46
CA GLU A 98 17.89 -10.26 12.61
C GLU A 98 18.48 -9.12 13.47
N THR A 99 18.32 -7.85 13.06
CA THR A 99 18.85 -6.71 13.84
C THR A 99 18.01 -6.42 15.09
N GLU A 100 18.67 -5.93 16.13
CA GLU A 100 18.02 -5.47 17.37
C GLU A 100 16.99 -4.36 17.10
N HIS A 101 17.32 -3.42 16.21
CA HIS A 101 16.41 -2.35 15.78
C HIS A 101 15.10 -2.90 15.21
N PHE A 102 15.16 -3.89 14.31
CA PHE A 102 13.97 -4.44 13.69
C PHE A 102 13.10 -5.21 14.70
N THR A 103 13.74 -6.02 15.56
CA THR A 103 13.05 -6.76 16.61
C THR A 103 12.31 -5.83 17.57
N GLN A 104 12.99 -4.77 18.03
CA GLN A 104 12.39 -3.77 18.94
C GLN A 104 11.27 -2.95 18.28
N CYS A 105 11.41 -2.66 16.98
CA CYS A 105 10.37 -2.00 16.20
C CYS A 105 9.11 -2.88 16.12
N LEU A 106 9.26 -4.17 15.82
CA LEU A 106 8.14 -5.10 15.75
C LEU A 106 7.44 -5.31 17.08
N GLU A 107 8.17 -5.50 18.19
CA GLU A 107 7.58 -5.63 19.52
C GLU A 107 6.74 -4.39 19.88
N THR A 108 7.27 -3.20 19.61
CA THR A 108 6.53 -1.95 19.83
C THR A 108 5.28 -1.86 18.96
N ILE A 109 5.37 -2.28 17.70
CA ILE A 109 4.22 -2.26 16.77
C ILE A 109 3.15 -3.26 17.23
N GLU A 110 3.52 -4.47 17.64
CA GLU A 110 2.58 -5.49 18.11
C GLU A 110 1.77 -5.05 19.34
N GLU A 111 2.37 -4.28 20.26
CA GLU A 111 1.63 -3.69 21.39
C GLU A 111 0.61 -2.62 20.96
N LEU A 112 0.82 -2.00 19.80
CA LEU A 112 0.00 -0.90 19.28
C LEU A 112 -0.98 -1.35 18.19
N THR A 113 -0.82 -2.55 17.62
CA THR A 113 -1.69 -3.08 16.57
C THR A 113 -2.57 -4.21 17.08
N LYS A 114 -3.77 -4.31 16.48
CA LYS A 114 -4.66 -5.45 16.74
C LYS A 114 -4.29 -6.67 15.90
N ASP A 115 -3.92 -6.42 14.65
CA ASP A 115 -3.62 -7.42 13.64
C ASP A 115 -2.42 -6.92 12.81
N THR A 116 -1.45 -7.79 12.51
CA THR A 116 -0.27 -7.48 11.70
C THR A 116 -0.18 -8.47 10.53
N ILE A 117 0.05 -7.97 9.31
CA ILE A 117 0.16 -8.79 8.09
C ILE A 117 1.46 -8.41 7.38
N ILE A 118 2.32 -9.39 7.13
CA ILE A 118 3.55 -9.23 6.34
C ILE A 118 3.33 -9.90 4.98
N GLN A 119 3.67 -9.21 3.89
CA GLN A 119 3.53 -9.70 2.53
C GLN A 119 4.85 -9.51 1.77
N GLU A 120 5.32 -10.56 1.10
CA GLU A 120 6.41 -10.45 0.14
C GLU A 120 5.84 -10.02 -1.21
N LEU A 121 6.31 -8.87 -1.71
CA LEU A 121 5.85 -8.33 -2.99
C LEU A 121 6.69 -8.91 -4.12
N THR A 122 6.04 -9.64 -5.04
CA THR A 122 6.71 -10.18 -6.23
C THR A 122 6.96 -9.07 -7.24
N GLN A 123 8.17 -9.02 -7.79
CA GLN A 123 8.45 -8.19 -8.95
C GLN A 123 7.66 -8.72 -10.15
N ILE A 124 6.70 -7.93 -10.65
CA ILE A 124 6.01 -8.25 -11.90
C ILE A 124 7.01 -8.00 -13.03
N ALA A 125 7.34 -9.06 -13.78
CA ALA A 125 8.41 -9.07 -14.77
C ALA A 125 8.34 -7.90 -15.77
N SER A 126 9.51 -7.35 -16.11
CA SER A 126 9.76 -6.36 -17.16
C SER A 126 9.87 -6.99 -18.53
#